data_AF-A0A1E3P6F7-F1
#
_entry.id   AF-A0A1E3P6F7-F1
#
_cell.length_a   1.000
_cell.length_b   1.000
_cell.length_c   1.000
_cell.angle_alpha   90.00
_cell.angle_beta   90.00
_cell.angle_gamma   90.00
#
_symmetry.space_group_name_H-M   'P 1'
#
loop_
_entity.id
_entity.type
_entity.pdbx_description
1 polymer ?
#
loop_
_entity_poly.entity_id
_entity_poly.type
_entity_poly.pdbx_seq_one_letter_code
_entity_poly.pdbx_strand_id
1 'polypeptide(L)'
;MERKLPLYLQQSQYQLLKKFEEIKLLEGERIHEATIHQDKSRWSLQHGVEGFDLKRNRYQNVIPYDRTRVALQVKPGFSDYINASKIHLDLTKKWGKPCESSNYISCQGPTFNTTSHFWQMVAQSTTAKNVVICMVTPLEEHGISKCFKYWLDVKDDFVVFKSGKDGFLNDLRLKCIDASEDVDIPGVHYTTLSLEMLKPGTTDQVVDERVIHHLYYDQWTDFSKPDNWEAIHQLSKLARGLNDEANPLIVHCSAGVGRSGTFVALDYLFNCVSSYDPSDSQADDLVEVLVQALRARRMMMVQSPEQFVFVYESLAKFLLSG
;
A
#
# COMPACT_ATOMS: atom_id res chain seq x y z
N MET A 1 -11.38 -35.72 -6.64
CA MET A 1 -9.91 -35.63 -6.46
C MET A 1 -9.67 -34.58 -5.38
N GLU A 2 -8.97 -34.93 -4.31
CA GLU A 2 -8.53 -33.94 -3.32
C GLU A 2 -7.63 -32.91 -4.02
N ARG A 3 -7.87 -31.62 -3.82
CA ARG A 3 -6.99 -30.56 -4.33
C ARG A 3 -5.69 -30.63 -3.56
N LYS A 4 -4.62 -31.05 -4.23
CA LYS A 4 -3.28 -31.11 -3.64
C LYS A 4 -2.67 -29.70 -3.66
N LEU A 5 -2.23 -29.22 -2.50
CA LEU A 5 -1.50 -27.95 -2.41
C LEU A 5 -0.13 -28.04 -3.11
N PRO A 6 0.36 -26.95 -3.71
CA PRO A 6 1.76 -26.82 -4.14
C PRO A 6 2.74 -27.17 -3.01
N LEU A 7 3.90 -27.75 -3.34
CA LEU A 7 4.91 -28.17 -2.36
C LEU A 7 5.41 -27.00 -1.50
N TYR A 8 5.58 -25.81 -2.08
CA TYR A 8 6.03 -24.63 -1.34
C TYR A 8 5.01 -24.16 -0.28
N LEU A 9 3.73 -24.52 -0.37
CA LEU A 9 2.73 -24.25 0.66
C LEU A 9 2.69 -25.30 1.78
N GLN A 10 3.46 -26.38 1.65
CA GLN A 10 3.54 -27.47 2.64
C GLN A 10 4.81 -27.39 3.50
N GLN A 11 5.53 -26.28 3.43
CA GLN A 11 6.75 -26.05 4.20
C GLN A 11 6.45 -25.94 5.69
N SER A 12 7.34 -26.47 6.52
CA SER A 12 7.28 -26.32 7.97
C SER A 12 7.51 -24.85 8.38
N GLN A 13 6.99 -24.46 9.54
CA GLN A 13 7.21 -23.12 10.09
C GLN A 13 8.71 -22.80 10.19
N TYR A 14 9.56 -23.77 10.58
CA TYR A 14 11.01 -23.58 10.62
C TYR A 14 11.61 -23.19 9.25
N GLN A 15 11.19 -23.85 8.17
CA GLN A 15 11.65 -23.52 6.82
C GLN A 15 11.20 -22.11 6.40
N LEU A 16 9.95 -21.74 6.72
CA LEU A 16 9.43 -20.40 6.43
C LEU A 16 10.19 -19.30 7.19
N LEU A 17 10.51 -19.54 8.47
CA LEU A 17 11.28 -18.60 9.28
C LEU A 17 12.70 -18.40 8.72
N LYS A 18 13.36 -19.50 8.31
CA LYS A 18 14.69 -19.42 7.68
C LYS A 18 14.65 -18.62 6.36
N LYS A 19 13.63 -18.83 5.52
CA LYS A 19 13.44 -18.02 4.30
C LYS A 19 13.26 -16.54 4.62
N PHE A 20 12.48 -16.23 5.65
CA PHE A 20 12.27 -14.85 6.06
C PHE A 20 13.57 -14.18 6.54
N GLU A 21 14.44 -14.92 7.24
CA GLU A 21 15.78 -14.45 7.61
C GLU A 21 16.66 -14.15 6.39
N GLU A 22 16.65 -15.02 5.38
CA GLU A 22 17.37 -14.82 4.11
C GLU A 22 16.87 -13.57 3.37
N ILE A 23 15.54 -13.35 3.31
CA ILE A 23 14.95 -12.13 2.74
C ILE A 23 15.42 -10.88 3.48
N LYS A 24 15.49 -10.93 4.82
CA LYS A 24 15.99 -9.81 5.65
C LYS A 24 17.47 -9.55 5.40
N LEU A 25 18.28 -10.60 5.24
CA LEU A 25 19.70 -10.47 4.92
C LEU A 25 19.90 -9.77 3.57
N LEU A 26 19.19 -10.21 2.53
CA LEU A 26 19.22 -9.60 1.20
C LEU A 26 18.78 -8.13 1.23
N GLU A 27 17.81 -7.76 2.07
CA GLU A 27 17.45 -6.36 2.27
C GLU A 27 18.53 -5.56 3.01
N GLY A 28 19.16 -6.16 4.02
CA GLY A 28 20.29 -5.57 4.71
C GLY A 28 21.45 -5.25 3.77
N GLU A 29 21.75 -6.14 2.82
CA GLU A 29 22.75 -5.89 1.76
C GLU A 29 22.39 -4.69 0.88
N ARG A 30 21.11 -4.53 0.51
CA ARG A 30 20.63 -3.37 -0.27
C ARG A 30 20.80 -2.06 0.49
N ILE A 31 20.44 -2.05 1.77
CA ILE A 31 20.58 -0.87 2.64
C ILE A 31 22.06 -0.53 2.84
N HIS A 32 22.91 -1.55 3.02
CA HIS A 32 24.35 -1.38 3.13
C HIS A 32 24.95 -0.78 1.85
N GLU A 33 24.58 -1.32 0.68
CA GLU A 33 24.97 -0.79 -0.63
C GLU A 33 24.53 0.67 -0.80
N ALA A 34 23.29 1.01 -0.42
CA ALA A 34 22.76 2.37 -0.47
C ALA A 34 23.55 3.33 0.44
N THR A 35 24.02 2.83 1.60
CA THR A 35 24.77 3.63 2.57
C THR A 35 26.18 3.94 2.08
N ILE A 36 26.85 2.97 1.46
CA ILE A 36 28.21 3.13 0.92
C ILE A 36 28.21 3.92 -0.40
N HIS A 37 27.21 3.70 -1.25
CA HIS A 37 27.16 4.23 -2.62
C HIS A 37 25.95 5.15 -2.84
N GLN A 38 25.75 6.14 -1.98
CA GLN A 38 24.55 6.98 -1.91
C GLN A 38 24.00 7.44 -3.28
N ASP A 39 24.82 8.06 -4.12
CA ASP A 39 24.36 8.64 -5.40
C ASP A 39 24.34 7.65 -6.57
N LYS A 40 24.96 6.47 -6.41
CA LYS A 40 25.16 5.49 -7.49
C LYS A 40 24.37 4.20 -7.27
N SER A 41 23.94 3.94 -6.05
CA SER A 41 23.19 2.74 -5.72
C SER A 41 21.79 2.83 -6.29
N ARG A 42 21.36 1.74 -6.92
CA ARG A 42 19.96 1.52 -7.31
C ARG A 42 19.00 1.47 -6.13
N TRP A 43 19.52 1.44 -4.90
CA TRP A 43 18.79 1.42 -3.64
C TRP A 43 18.91 2.74 -2.87
N SER A 44 19.34 3.82 -3.53
CA SER A 44 19.48 5.14 -2.92
C SER A 44 18.24 5.57 -2.11
N LEU A 45 18.49 6.29 -1.02
CA LEU A 45 17.53 6.71 -0.01
C LEU A 45 17.58 8.22 0.24
N GLN A 46 18.26 8.99 -0.62
CA GLN A 46 18.63 10.38 -0.38
C GLN A 46 17.41 11.27 -0.09
N HIS A 47 16.38 11.18 -0.93
CA HIS A 47 15.16 11.97 -0.74
C HIS A 47 14.39 11.52 0.52
N GLY A 48 14.45 10.22 0.81
CA GLY A 48 13.94 9.65 2.05
C GLY A 48 14.54 10.30 3.30
N VAL A 49 15.86 10.51 3.29
CA VAL A 49 16.60 11.15 4.38
C VAL A 49 16.24 12.63 4.53
N GLU A 50 16.14 13.37 3.43
CA GLU A 50 15.70 14.78 3.44
C GLU A 50 14.30 14.96 4.06
N GLY A 51 13.45 13.93 3.93
CA GLY A 51 12.13 13.88 4.54
C GLY A 51 12.10 14.05 6.07
N PHE A 52 13.22 13.84 6.78
CA PHE A 52 13.32 14.04 8.23
C PHE A 52 13.29 15.51 8.62
N ASP A 53 14.11 16.34 8.00
CA ASP A 53 14.16 17.78 8.26
C ASP A 53 12.84 18.46 7.88
N LEU A 54 12.16 17.91 6.87
CA LEU A 54 10.82 18.33 6.44
C LEU A 54 9.69 17.86 7.35
N LYS A 55 9.96 16.99 8.34
CA LYS A 55 8.96 16.32 9.19
C LYS A 55 7.89 15.58 8.38
N ARG A 56 8.28 15.00 7.24
CA ARG A 56 7.40 14.26 6.32
C ARG A 56 7.49 12.74 6.48
N ASN A 57 8.38 12.25 7.36
CA ASN A 57 8.49 10.85 7.75
C ASN A 57 7.90 10.60 9.13
N ARG A 58 7.05 9.57 9.26
CA ARG A 58 6.56 9.10 10.56
C ARG A 58 7.63 8.34 11.34
N TYR A 59 8.47 7.57 10.64
CA TYR A 59 9.51 6.73 11.23
C TYR A 59 10.85 6.94 10.55
N GLN A 60 11.93 6.98 11.34
CA GLN A 60 13.28 7.23 10.84
C GLN A 60 13.88 6.08 10.03
N ASN A 61 13.43 4.87 10.31
CA ASN A 61 13.93 3.66 9.67
C ASN A 61 13.03 3.15 8.54
N VAL A 62 12.00 3.91 8.14
CA VAL A 62 11.08 3.52 7.07
C VAL A 62 10.97 4.61 6.04
N ILE A 63 11.77 4.51 4.98
CA ILE A 63 11.84 5.50 3.90
C ILE A 63 11.76 4.82 2.53
N PRO A 64 11.21 5.49 1.51
CA PRO A 64 11.10 4.92 0.17
C PRO A 64 12.49 4.86 -0.51
N TYR A 65 12.69 3.87 -1.39
CA TYR A 65 13.81 3.92 -2.33
C TYR A 65 13.55 5.02 -3.37
N ASP A 66 14.58 5.79 -3.71
CA ASP A 66 14.47 6.93 -4.62
C ASP A 66 13.93 6.54 -6.00
N ARG A 67 14.35 5.37 -6.51
CA ARG A 67 13.92 4.86 -7.81
C ARG A 67 12.43 4.55 -7.92
N THR A 68 11.74 4.34 -6.79
CA THR A 68 10.33 3.93 -6.74
C THR A 68 9.49 4.89 -5.93
N ARG A 69 10.06 5.98 -5.39
CA ARG A 69 9.30 6.97 -4.63
C ARG A 69 8.21 7.61 -5.48
N VAL A 70 7.13 8.03 -4.85
CA VAL A 70 6.21 8.97 -5.49
C VAL A 70 6.80 10.37 -5.35
N ALA A 71 7.08 11.02 -6.48
CA ALA A 71 7.53 12.41 -6.54
C ALA A 71 6.33 13.32 -6.79
N LEU A 72 6.06 14.25 -5.87
CA LEU A 72 4.92 15.16 -5.98
C LEU A 72 5.13 16.23 -7.05
N GLN A 73 4.06 16.62 -7.74
CA GLN A 73 4.12 17.74 -8.68
C GLN A 73 4.12 19.06 -7.90
N VAL A 74 5.26 19.73 -7.88
CA VAL A 74 5.48 21.01 -7.19
C VAL A 74 6.19 22.02 -8.09
N LYS A 75 6.07 23.30 -7.75
CA LYS A 75 6.80 24.40 -8.41
C LYS A 75 8.32 24.27 -8.17
N PRO A 76 9.16 24.80 -9.07
CA PRO A 76 10.61 24.81 -8.86
C PRO A 76 11.00 25.43 -7.52
N GLY A 77 11.97 24.81 -6.83
CA GLY A 77 12.45 25.24 -5.51
C GLY A 77 11.69 24.67 -4.31
N PHE A 78 10.61 23.92 -4.53
CA PHE A 78 9.88 23.20 -3.48
C PHE A 78 10.28 21.72 -3.45
N SER A 79 10.18 21.09 -2.29
CA SER A 79 10.43 19.65 -2.13
C SER A 79 9.23 18.82 -2.60
N ASP A 80 9.48 17.90 -3.53
CA ASP A 80 8.52 16.94 -4.08
C ASP A 80 8.30 15.70 -3.18
N TYR A 81 8.88 15.69 -1.97
CA TYR A 81 8.96 14.48 -1.16
C TYR A 81 7.63 14.14 -0.47
N ILE A 82 7.24 12.87 -0.59
CA ILE A 82 6.28 12.16 0.25
C ILE A 82 6.78 10.73 0.51
N ASN A 83 6.54 10.20 1.72
CA ASN A 83 6.92 8.82 2.05
C ASN A 83 5.93 7.80 1.45
N ALA A 84 6.13 7.54 0.16
CA ALA A 84 5.32 6.62 -0.63
C ALA A 84 6.16 5.98 -1.72
N SER A 85 5.80 4.76 -2.13
CA SER A 85 6.46 4.03 -3.20
C SER A 85 5.44 3.51 -4.20
N LYS A 86 5.72 3.70 -5.49
CA LYS A 86 5.04 3.02 -6.59
C LYS A 86 5.48 1.55 -6.58
N ILE A 87 4.51 0.65 -6.61
CA ILE A 87 4.74 -0.79 -6.64
C ILE A 87 4.11 -1.31 -7.92
N HIS A 88 4.95 -1.73 -8.85
CA HIS A 88 4.57 -2.46 -10.05
C HIS A 88 5.17 -3.87 -9.99
N LEU A 89 4.29 -4.87 -10.01
CA LEU A 89 4.61 -6.29 -9.86
C LEU A 89 4.42 -7.03 -11.19
N ASP A 90 5.42 -6.93 -12.07
CA ASP A 90 5.52 -7.78 -13.26
C ASP A 90 6.25 -9.07 -12.91
N LEU A 91 5.46 -10.11 -12.64
CA LEU A 91 5.92 -11.46 -12.34
C LEU A 91 5.53 -12.45 -13.46
N THR A 92 5.18 -11.92 -14.65
CA THR A 92 4.80 -12.70 -15.83
C THR A 92 5.86 -13.74 -16.21
N LYS A 93 7.14 -13.35 -16.14
CA LYS A 93 8.27 -14.25 -16.45
C LYS A 93 8.37 -15.43 -15.48
N LYS A 94 7.84 -15.27 -14.27
CA LYS A 94 7.87 -16.26 -13.20
C LYS A 94 6.59 -17.10 -13.17
N TRP A 95 5.44 -16.51 -13.50
CA TRP A 95 4.12 -17.16 -13.36
C TRP A 95 3.41 -17.44 -14.68
N GLY A 96 4.05 -17.18 -15.82
CA GLY A 96 3.58 -17.54 -17.15
C GLY A 96 2.45 -16.67 -17.71
N LYS A 97 1.81 -15.83 -16.88
CA LYS A 97 0.78 -14.87 -17.33
C LYS A 97 0.91 -13.52 -16.62
N PRO A 98 0.60 -12.42 -17.31
CA PRO A 98 0.52 -11.11 -16.70
C PRO A 98 -0.64 -11.08 -15.70
N CYS A 99 -0.47 -10.33 -14.61
CA CYS A 99 -1.57 -10.02 -13.71
C CYS A 99 -2.03 -8.57 -13.88
N GLU A 100 -3.32 -8.40 -14.12
CA GLU A 100 -3.98 -7.11 -14.27
C GLU A 100 -3.97 -6.32 -12.95
N SER A 101 -4.01 -7.02 -11.81
CA SER A 101 -3.96 -6.47 -10.45
C SER A 101 -2.53 -6.17 -9.94
N SER A 102 -1.63 -5.63 -10.78
CA SER A 102 -0.19 -5.51 -10.46
C SER A 102 0.29 -4.12 -10.02
N ASN A 103 -0.59 -3.11 -10.01
CA ASN A 103 -0.24 -1.72 -9.73
C ASN A 103 -0.77 -1.23 -8.37
N TYR A 104 0.13 -0.71 -7.54
CA TYR A 104 -0.19 -0.17 -6.22
C TYR A 104 0.64 1.07 -5.91
N ILE A 105 0.16 1.85 -4.94
CA ILE A 105 0.98 2.79 -4.18
C ILE A 105 0.95 2.35 -2.72
N SER A 106 2.13 2.10 -2.15
CA SER A 106 2.25 1.85 -0.71
C SER A 106 2.91 3.02 -0.02
N CYS A 107 2.26 3.56 1.02
CA CYS A 107 2.71 4.77 1.69
C CYS A 107 2.50 4.70 3.21
N GLN A 108 3.18 5.58 3.96
CA GLN A 108 2.95 5.70 5.39
C GLN A 108 1.54 6.28 5.67
N GLY A 109 1.00 5.98 6.85
CA GLY A 109 -0.21 6.62 7.35
C GLY A 109 0.02 8.12 7.50
N PRO A 110 -0.81 8.98 6.87
CA PRO A 110 -0.65 10.42 6.93
C PRO A 110 -0.46 10.93 8.36
N THR A 111 0.42 11.91 8.51
CA THR A 111 0.54 12.73 9.72
C THR A 111 -0.23 14.02 9.50
N PHE A 112 -0.47 14.78 10.57
CA PHE A 112 -1.05 16.13 10.46
C PHE A 112 -0.33 17.00 9.41
N ASN A 113 1.00 16.93 9.34
CA ASN A 113 1.81 17.74 8.42
C ASN A 113 1.79 17.25 6.97
N THR A 114 1.34 16.02 6.71
CA THR A 114 1.43 15.38 5.39
C THR A 114 0.05 15.06 4.80
N THR A 115 -1.03 15.49 5.44
CA THR A 115 -2.40 15.28 4.93
C THR A 115 -2.58 15.91 3.53
N SER A 116 -2.12 17.16 3.35
CA SER A 116 -2.20 17.80 2.03
C SER A 116 -1.34 17.07 1.00
N HIS A 117 -0.12 16.64 1.36
CA HIS A 117 0.77 15.88 0.48
C HIS A 117 0.13 14.56 0.04
N PHE A 118 -0.54 13.86 0.96
CA PHE A 118 -1.24 12.61 0.67
C PHE A 118 -2.35 12.84 -0.36
N TRP A 119 -3.21 13.84 -0.19
CA TRP A 119 -4.27 14.12 -1.16
C TRP A 119 -3.74 14.59 -2.51
N GLN A 120 -2.64 15.35 -2.53
CA GLN A 120 -1.93 15.68 -3.79
C GLN A 120 -1.39 14.43 -4.47
N MET A 121 -0.82 13.49 -3.70
CA MET A 121 -0.36 12.19 -4.21
C MET A 121 -1.51 11.41 -4.86
N VAL A 122 -2.66 11.32 -4.20
CA VAL A 122 -3.87 10.66 -4.73
C VAL A 122 -4.29 11.35 -6.04
N ALA A 123 -4.43 12.68 -6.03
CA ALA A 123 -4.86 13.46 -7.19
C ALA A 123 -3.89 13.39 -8.39
N GLN A 124 -2.58 13.26 -8.18
CA GLN A 124 -1.65 13.16 -9.31
C GLN A 124 -1.43 11.73 -9.83
N SER A 125 -1.74 10.72 -9.01
CA SER A 125 -1.35 9.33 -9.30
C SER A 125 -2.49 8.48 -9.86
N THR A 126 -3.70 9.05 -9.93
CA THR A 126 -4.88 8.41 -10.51
C THR A 126 -5.41 9.26 -11.66
N THR A 127 -6.16 8.64 -12.58
CA THR A 127 -6.72 9.32 -13.76
C THR A 127 -8.14 8.88 -14.06
N ALA A 128 -8.54 7.67 -13.66
CA ALA A 128 -9.90 7.19 -13.81
C ALA A 128 -10.78 7.63 -12.62
N LYS A 129 -12.10 7.53 -12.81
CA LYS A 129 -13.10 8.18 -11.96
C LYS A 129 -13.13 7.63 -10.54
N ASN A 130 -13.07 6.30 -10.40
CA ASN A 130 -13.19 5.62 -9.11
C ASN A 130 -11.79 5.22 -8.61
N VAL A 131 -11.45 5.72 -7.44
CA VAL A 131 -10.15 5.51 -6.79
C VAL A 131 -10.39 4.85 -5.45
N VAL A 132 -9.67 3.77 -5.16
CA VAL A 132 -9.74 3.12 -3.84
C VAL A 132 -8.51 3.40 -3.00
N ILE A 133 -8.76 3.70 -1.73
CA ILE A 133 -7.74 3.76 -0.68
C ILE A 133 -8.06 2.69 0.36
N CYS A 134 -7.15 1.74 0.56
CA CYS A 134 -7.21 0.74 1.63
C CYS A 134 -6.32 1.17 2.80
N MET A 135 -6.95 1.58 3.90
CA MET A 135 -6.31 1.90 5.17
C MET A 135 -6.43 0.70 6.11
N VAL A 136 -5.33 -0.01 6.36
CA VAL A 136 -5.30 -1.24 7.18
C VAL A 136 -4.54 -1.00 8.50
N THR A 137 -5.00 0.00 9.26
CA THR A 137 -4.47 0.33 10.60
C THR A 137 -5.49 1.12 11.40
N PRO A 138 -5.68 0.86 12.70
CA PRO A 138 -6.29 1.82 13.62
C PRO A 138 -5.61 3.19 13.57
N LEU A 139 -6.34 4.24 13.97
CA LEU A 139 -5.78 5.58 14.16
C LEU A 139 -4.77 5.64 15.32
N GLU A 140 -5.07 4.93 16.40
CA GLU A 140 -4.28 4.87 17.62
C GLU A 140 -4.23 3.44 18.15
N GLU A 141 -3.09 3.05 18.70
CA GLU A 141 -2.92 1.77 19.38
C GLU A 141 -2.13 1.98 20.67
N HIS A 142 -2.69 1.55 21.80
CA HIS A 142 -2.05 1.70 23.12
C HIS A 142 -1.55 3.13 23.41
N GLY A 143 -2.32 4.16 23.03
CA GLY A 143 -1.93 5.56 23.22
C GLY A 143 -0.94 6.11 22.18
N ILE A 144 -0.53 5.30 21.20
CA ILE A 144 0.42 5.69 20.16
C ILE A 144 -0.34 5.97 18.86
N SER A 145 -0.26 7.21 18.37
CA SER A 145 -0.83 7.58 17.07
C SER A 145 -0.15 6.79 15.93
N LYS A 146 -0.94 5.98 15.23
CA LYS A 146 -0.53 5.18 14.07
C LYS A 146 -0.87 5.87 12.76
N CYS A 147 -1.98 6.60 12.70
CA CYS A 147 -2.40 7.38 11.55
C CYS A 147 -3.17 8.62 12.01
N PHE A 148 -2.97 9.76 11.36
CA PHE A 148 -3.82 10.94 11.57
C PHE A 148 -5.14 10.73 10.79
N LYS A 149 -6.27 11.17 11.34
CA LYS A 149 -7.56 11.13 10.61
C LYS A 149 -7.55 12.19 9.51
N TYR A 150 -7.21 11.78 8.30
CA TYR A 150 -6.94 12.67 7.16
C TYR A 150 -8.13 12.85 6.20
N TRP A 151 -9.27 12.22 6.50
CA TRP A 151 -10.51 12.27 5.73
C TRP A 151 -11.67 12.76 6.60
N LEU A 152 -12.80 13.02 5.93
CA LEU A 152 -14.06 13.45 6.54
C LEU A 152 -15.06 12.29 6.47
N ASP A 153 -15.79 12.03 7.54
CA ASP A 153 -16.79 10.95 7.63
C ASP A 153 -18.17 11.47 8.08
N VAL A 154 -18.37 12.78 8.05
CA VAL A 154 -19.66 13.43 8.26
C VAL A 154 -20.17 13.89 6.91
N LYS A 155 -21.36 13.40 6.53
CA LYS A 155 -21.96 13.71 5.23
C LYS A 155 -22.05 15.22 4.98
N ASP A 156 -21.70 15.62 3.77
CA ASP A 156 -21.65 17.01 3.28
C ASP A 156 -20.55 17.90 3.86
N ASP A 157 -19.79 17.45 4.87
CA ASP A 157 -18.58 18.16 5.30
C ASP A 157 -17.55 18.21 4.18
N PHE A 158 -16.80 19.31 4.13
CA PHE A 158 -15.69 19.47 3.20
C PHE A 158 -14.51 20.21 3.81
N VAL A 159 -13.33 19.98 3.23
CA VAL A 159 -12.08 20.66 3.57
C VAL A 159 -11.34 21.07 2.30
N VAL A 160 -10.70 22.24 2.33
CA VAL A 160 -9.89 22.74 1.22
C VAL A 160 -8.42 22.73 1.60
N PHE A 161 -7.60 22.03 0.81
CA PHE A 161 -6.15 22.00 0.92
C PHE A 161 -5.54 23.03 -0.02
N LYS A 162 -4.91 24.06 0.55
CA LYS A 162 -4.27 25.15 -0.19
C LYS A 162 -2.88 24.77 -0.68
N SER A 163 -2.62 25.07 -1.94
CA SER A 163 -1.37 24.74 -2.65
C SER A 163 -0.15 25.53 -2.20
N GLY A 164 -0.34 26.75 -1.68
CA GLY A 164 0.70 27.76 -1.57
C GLY A 164 1.91 27.41 -0.68
N LYS A 165 1.71 26.70 0.43
CA LYS A 165 2.77 26.44 1.42
C LYS A 165 3.85 25.49 0.90
N ASP A 166 3.44 24.47 0.17
CA ASP A 166 4.30 23.38 -0.29
C ASP A 166 4.54 23.42 -1.82
N GLY A 167 4.12 24.51 -2.46
CA GLY A 167 4.37 24.75 -3.88
C GLY A 167 3.57 23.85 -4.82
N PHE A 168 2.43 23.31 -4.38
CA PHE A 168 1.59 22.49 -5.24
C PHE A 168 1.03 23.30 -6.41
N LEU A 169 0.66 22.59 -7.48
CA LEU A 169 0.13 23.23 -8.68
C LEU A 169 -1.33 23.63 -8.51
N ASN A 170 -2.14 22.85 -7.79
CA ASN A 170 -3.59 23.05 -7.65
C ASN A 170 -4.01 22.99 -6.18
N ASP A 171 -5.06 23.74 -5.83
CA ASP A 171 -5.78 23.52 -4.57
C ASP A 171 -6.65 22.26 -4.71
N LEU A 172 -6.95 21.60 -3.59
CA LEU A 172 -7.85 20.44 -3.57
C LEU A 172 -9.02 20.70 -2.63
N ARG A 173 -10.23 20.26 -3.00
CA ARG A 173 -11.38 20.19 -2.11
C ARG A 173 -11.77 18.73 -1.92
N LEU A 174 -11.81 18.28 -0.68
CA LEU A 174 -12.29 16.96 -0.31
C LEU A 174 -13.64 17.11 0.36
N LYS A 175 -14.67 16.44 -0.16
CA LYS A 175 -16.02 16.44 0.39
C LYS A 175 -16.45 15.02 0.77
N CYS A 176 -17.08 14.84 1.93
CA CYS A 176 -17.73 13.59 2.28
C CYS A 176 -19.11 13.49 1.60
N ILE A 177 -19.30 12.43 0.82
CA ILE A 177 -20.57 12.12 0.16
C ILE A 177 -21.42 11.25 1.08
N ASP A 178 -20.80 10.19 1.64
CA ASP A 178 -21.46 9.24 2.52
C ASP A 178 -20.43 8.50 3.37
N ALA A 179 -20.85 8.03 4.54
CA ALA A 179 -20.02 7.21 5.43
C ALA A 179 -20.90 6.17 6.11
N SER A 180 -20.45 4.92 6.09
CA SER A 180 -21.15 3.78 6.69
C SER A 180 -20.15 2.74 7.18
N GLU A 181 -20.61 1.84 8.04
CA GLU A 181 -19.89 0.58 8.28
C GLU A 181 -20.30 -0.43 7.21
N ASP A 182 -19.34 -1.23 6.73
CA ASP A 182 -19.62 -2.32 5.81
C ASP A 182 -20.33 -3.45 6.55
N VAL A 183 -21.43 -3.94 5.97
CA VAL A 183 -22.29 -4.95 6.60
C VAL A 183 -21.70 -6.36 6.46
N ASP A 184 -20.95 -6.61 5.38
CA ASP A 184 -20.44 -7.93 5.03
C ASP A 184 -19.03 -8.18 5.60
N ILE A 185 -18.28 -7.10 5.89
CA ILE A 185 -16.90 -7.16 6.38
C ILE A 185 -16.77 -6.39 7.71
N PRO A 186 -16.95 -7.07 8.86
CA PRO A 186 -16.86 -6.43 10.17
C PRO A 186 -15.55 -5.66 10.38
N GLY A 187 -15.67 -4.42 10.88
CA GLY A 187 -14.53 -3.53 11.13
C GLY A 187 -14.01 -2.77 9.91
N VAL A 188 -14.71 -2.85 8.77
CA VAL A 188 -14.48 -1.96 7.62
C VAL A 188 -15.44 -0.79 7.71
N HIS A 189 -14.88 0.40 7.90
CA HIS A 189 -15.58 1.67 7.74
C HIS A 189 -15.41 2.12 6.29
N TYR A 190 -16.52 2.28 5.58
CA TYR A 190 -16.54 2.68 4.18
C TYR A 190 -17.02 4.12 4.06
N THR A 191 -16.13 5.00 3.61
CA THR A 191 -16.45 6.40 3.30
C THR A 191 -16.33 6.66 1.80
N THR A 192 -17.34 7.28 1.21
CA THR A 192 -17.29 7.79 -0.17
C THR A 192 -17.01 9.29 -0.13
N LEU A 193 -15.97 9.72 -0.83
CA LEU A 193 -15.54 11.12 -0.89
C LEU A 193 -15.52 11.62 -2.33
N SER A 194 -15.76 12.91 -2.53
CA SER A 194 -15.40 13.62 -3.76
C SER A 194 -14.07 14.34 -3.54
N LEU A 195 -13.08 14.05 -4.40
CA LEU A 195 -11.81 14.76 -4.46
C LEU A 195 -11.79 15.62 -5.72
N GLU A 196 -11.89 16.93 -5.53
CA GLU A 196 -11.91 17.91 -6.59
C GLU A 196 -10.58 18.65 -6.67
N MET A 197 -10.07 18.79 -7.88
CA MET A 197 -8.94 19.64 -8.20
C MET A 197 -9.45 21.02 -8.62
N LEU A 198 -8.96 22.05 -7.95
CA LEU A 198 -9.39 23.44 -8.19
C LEU A 198 -8.35 24.21 -8.98
N LYS A 199 -8.81 25.04 -9.91
CA LYS A 199 -7.93 25.91 -10.70
C LYS A 199 -7.16 26.88 -9.79
N PRO A 200 -5.86 27.13 -10.05
CA PRO A 200 -5.08 28.06 -9.23
C PRO A 200 -5.68 29.47 -9.25
N GLY A 201 -5.80 30.08 -8.07
CA GLY A 201 -6.29 31.45 -7.91
C GLY A 201 -7.81 31.61 -7.94
N THR A 202 -8.58 30.52 -8.02
CA THR A 202 -10.04 30.53 -7.81
C THR A 202 -10.42 29.47 -6.78
N THR A 203 -11.49 29.69 -6.02
CA THR A 203 -11.97 28.74 -5.01
C THR A 203 -13.03 27.77 -5.53
N ASP A 204 -13.63 28.06 -6.68
CA ASP A 204 -14.88 27.43 -7.09
C ASP A 204 -14.83 26.79 -8.49
N GLN A 205 -13.73 26.89 -9.22
CA GLN A 205 -13.60 26.25 -10.54
C GLN A 205 -12.93 24.89 -10.42
N VAL A 206 -13.73 23.83 -10.46
CA VAL A 206 -13.29 22.44 -10.51
C VAL A 206 -12.78 22.11 -11.92
N VAL A 207 -11.56 21.58 -12.03
CA VAL A 207 -10.94 21.17 -13.30
C VAL A 207 -10.86 19.66 -13.47
N ASP A 208 -10.92 18.91 -12.36
CA ASP A 208 -10.98 17.46 -12.32
C ASP A 208 -11.69 17.03 -11.03
N GLU A 209 -12.42 15.92 -11.07
CA GLU A 209 -13.15 15.38 -9.91
C GLU A 209 -13.09 13.85 -9.93
N ARG A 210 -12.81 13.25 -8.78
CA ARG A 210 -12.76 11.79 -8.60
C ARG A 210 -13.56 11.35 -7.41
N VAL A 211 -14.16 10.17 -7.53
CA VAL A 211 -14.81 9.49 -6.42
C VAL A 211 -13.75 8.66 -5.71
N ILE A 212 -13.55 8.94 -4.43
CA ILE A 212 -12.63 8.18 -3.58
C ILE A 212 -13.46 7.25 -2.70
N HIS A 213 -13.20 5.96 -2.85
CA HIS A 213 -13.70 4.91 -1.98
C HIS A 213 -12.65 4.63 -0.91
N HIS A 214 -12.86 5.17 0.28
CA HIS A 214 -11.97 4.99 1.42
C HIS A 214 -12.45 3.82 2.27
N LEU A 215 -11.66 2.74 2.27
CA LEU A 215 -11.90 1.52 3.01
C LEU A 215 -10.96 1.49 4.21
N TYR A 216 -11.49 1.80 5.40
CA TYR A 216 -10.74 1.81 6.65
C TYR A 216 -11.04 0.53 7.45
N TYR A 217 -10.06 -0.37 7.47
CA TYR A 217 -10.11 -1.59 8.26
C TYR A 217 -9.36 -1.42 9.59
N ASP A 218 -10.11 -1.42 10.69
CA ASP A 218 -9.62 -1.10 12.04
C ASP A 218 -9.31 -2.32 12.92
N GLN A 219 -9.58 -3.53 12.45
CA GLN A 219 -9.35 -4.76 13.23
C GLN A 219 -7.93 -5.34 13.07
N TRP A 220 -7.04 -4.67 12.34
CA TRP A 220 -5.66 -5.13 12.14
C TRP A 220 -4.67 -4.31 12.97
N THR A 221 -4.36 -4.79 14.18
CA THR A 221 -3.38 -4.17 15.10
C THR A 221 -1.94 -4.25 14.57
N ASP A 222 -1.03 -3.36 15.02
CA ASP A 222 0.35 -3.31 14.51
C ASP A 222 1.18 -4.52 14.95
N PHE A 223 2.11 -4.93 14.08
CA PHE A 223 2.94 -6.15 14.23
C PHE A 223 2.19 -7.48 14.39
N SER A 224 0.86 -7.47 14.36
CA SER A 224 0.04 -8.67 14.32
C SER A 224 -0.25 -9.10 12.87
N LYS A 225 -0.80 -10.31 12.76
CA LYS A 225 -1.48 -10.79 11.56
C LYS A 225 -3.00 -10.60 11.75
N PRO A 226 -3.78 -10.50 10.67
CA PRO A 226 -5.23 -10.63 10.76
C PRO A 226 -5.60 -11.95 11.43
N ASP A 227 -6.69 -11.95 12.19
CA ASP A 227 -7.20 -13.17 12.83
C ASP A 227 -7.67 -14.16 11.77
N ASN A 228 -8.24 -13.64 10.68
CA ASN A 228 -8.84 -14.45 9.64
C ASN A 228 -8.51 -13.97 8.21
N TRP A 229 -8.27 -14.91 7.29
CA TRP A 229 -7.87 -14.58 5.92
C TRP A 229 -9.06 -14.16 5.05
N GLU A 230 -10.26 -14.68 5.34
CA GLU A 230 -11.49 -14.39 4.60
C GLU A 230 -11.81 -12.89 4.63
N ALA A 231 -11.63 -12.21 5.76
CA ALA A 231 -11.86 -10.77 5.87
C ALA A 231 -10.93 -9.98 4.94
N ILE A 232 -9.67 -10.39 4.83
CA ILE A 232 -8.69 -9.77 3.91
C ILE A 232 -9.05 -10.06 2.45
N HIS A 233 -9.49 -11.28 2.16
CA HIS A 233 -9.94 -11.64 0.82
C HIS A 233 -11.21 -10.87 0.41
N GLN A 234 -12.20 -10.73 1.30
CA GLN A 234 -13.39 -9.92 1.06
C GLN A 234 -13.02 -8.44 0.87
N LEU A 235 -12.11 -7.90 1.69
CA LEU A 235 -11.62 -6.52 1.54
C LEU A 235 -10.89 -6.32 0.21
N SER A 236 -10.05 -7.27 -0.21
CA SER A 236 -9.41 -7.27 -1.53
C SER A 236 -10.45 -7.29 -2.65
N LYS A 237 -11.46 -8.15 -2.57
CA LYS A 237 -12.54 -8.23 -3.56
C LYS A 237 -13.33 -6.93 -3.65
N LEU A 238 -13.69 -6.33 -2.51
CA LEU A 238 -14.37 -5.04 -2.44
C LEU A 238 -13.51 -3.92 -3.05
N ALA A 239 -12.24 -3.85 -2.64
CA ALA A 239 -11.30 -2.85 -3.15
C ALA A 239 -11.09 -2.96 -4.67
N ARG A 240 -10.96 -4.18 -5.20
CA ARG A 240 -10.80 -4.40 -6.64
C ARG A 240 -12.08 -4.15 -7.42
N GLY A 241 -13.25 -4.46 -6.87
CA GLY A 241 -14.53 -4.19 -7.51
C GLY A 241 -14.88 -2.69 -7.61
N LEU A 242 -14.35 -1.87 -6.70
CA LEU A 242 -14.58 -0.42 -6.68
C LEU A 242 -13.51 0.40 -7.42
N ASN A 243 -12.28 -0.12 -7.52
CA ASN A 243 -11.16 0.62 -8.12
C ASN A 243 -11.13 0.44 -9.64
N ASP A 244 -11.15 1.55 -10.39
CA ASP A 244 -10.94 1.47 -11.83
C ASP A 244 -9.52 0.94 -12.14
N GLU A 245 -9.40 -0.03 -13.06
CA GLU A 245 -8.14 -0.75 -13.34
C GLU A 245 -6.96 0.14 -13.75
N ALA A 246 -7.24 1.30 -14.36
CA ALA A 246 -6.21 2.26 -14.75
C ALA A 246 -5.55 2.95 -13.54
N ASN A 247 -6.19 2.91 -12.37
CA ASN A 247 -5.68 3.53 -11.14
C ASN A 247 -4.90 2.51 -10.30
N PRO A 248 -3.72 2.86 -9.75
CA PRO A 248 -3.09 2.03 -8.73
C PRO A 248 -3.97 1.92 -7.49
N LEU A 249 -4.04 0.73 -6.88
CA LEU A 249 -4.66 0.59 -5.57
C LEU A 249 -3.77 1.25 -4.51
N ILE A 250 -4.30 2.25 -3.80
CA ILE A 250 -3.54 2.98 -2.77
C ILE A 250 -3.71 2.25 -1.45
N VAL A 251 -2.61 1.75 -0.88
CA VAL A 251 -2.63 0.96 0.36
C VAL A 251 -1.72 1.62 1.39
N HIS A 252 -2.21 1.83 2.61
CA HIS A 252 -1.37 2.29 3.70
C HIS A 252 -1.77 1.66 5.04
N CYS A 253 -0.82 1.71 5.97
CA CYS A 253 -1.03 1.39 7.39
C CYS A 253 -0.38 2.52 8.20
N SER A 254 0.38 2.21 9.26
CA SER A 254 1.17 3.23 9.96
C SER A 254 2.47 3.57 9.23
N ALA A 255 3.38 2.59 9.09
CA ALA A 255 4.65 2.76 8.37
C ALA A 255 4.54 2.50 6.86
N GLY A 256 3.44 1.87 6.42
CA GLY A 256 3.22 1.50 5.03
C GLY A 256 4.08 0.33 4.55
N VAL A 257 4.42 -0.62 5.42
CA VAL A 257 5.34 -1.74 5.09
C VAL A 257 4.88 -3.09 5.62
N GLY A 258 4.57 -3.20 6.92
CA GLY A 258 4.09 -4.46 7.52
C GLY A 258 2.72 -4.87 7.01
N ARG A 259 1.66 -4.33 7.63
CA ARG A 259 0.25 -4.61 7.26
C ARG A 259 -0.05 -4.31 5.80
N SER A 260 0.42 -3.17 5.29
CA SER A 260 0.28 -2.82 3.86
C SER A 260 0.96 -3.83 2.96
N GLY A 261 2.17 -4.30 3.30
CA GLY A 261 2.85 -5.31 2.50
C GLY A 261 2.17 -6.66 2.53
N THR A 262 1.65 -7.06 3.69
CA THR A 262 0.86 -8.28 3.83
C THR A 262 -0.45 -8.20 3.03
N PHE A 263 -1.17 -7.08 3.11
CA PHE A 263 -2.38 -6.86 2.31
C PHE A 263 -2.08 -6.90 0.81
N VAL A 264 -1.07 -6.14 0.35
CA VAL A 264 -0.67 -6.12 -1.08
C VAL A 264 -0.24 -7.51 -1.55
N ALA A 265 0.51 -8.26 -0.74
CA ALA A 265 0.91 -9.62 -1.09
C ALA A 265 -0.31 -10.55 -1.26
N LEU A 266 -1.24 -10.52 -0.31
CA LEU A 266 -2.45 -11.34 -0.35
C LEU A 266 -3.39 -10.95 -1.48
N ASP A 267 -3.66 -9.65 -1.65
CA ASP A 267 -4.46 -9.13 -2.76
C ASP A 267 -3.87 -9.57 -4.11
N TYR A 268 -2.56 -9.47 -4.28
CA TYR A 268 -1.92 -9.97 -5.48
C TYR A 268 -2.16 -11.48 -5.65
N LEU A 269 -1.89 -12.28 -4.62
CA LEU A 269 -2.02 -13.74 -4.71
C LEU A 269 -3.47 -14.17 -5.02
N PHE A 270 -4.47 -13.60 -4.35
CA PHE A 270 -5.88 -13.93 -4.59
C PHE A 270 -6.34 -13.63 -6.01
N ASN A 271 -5.82 -12.56 -6.62
CA ASN A 271 -6.24 -12.13 -7.96
C ASN A 271 -5.39 -12.71 -9.09
N CYS A 272 -4.19 -13.23 -8.79
CA CYS A 272 -3.23 -13.65 -9.81
C CYS A 272 -2.90 -15.16 -9.78
N VAL A 273 -3.26 -15.90 -8.72
CA VAL A 273 -2.87 -17.32 -8.57
C VAL A 273 -3.77 -18.30 -9.34
N SER A 274 -4.95 -17.87 -9.82
CA SER A 274 -5.94 -18.72 -10.52
C SER A 274 -5.41 -19.40 -11.80
N SER A 275 -4.24 -18.98 -12.29
CA SER A 275 -3.56 -19.55 -13.46
C SER A 275 -2.52 -20.62 -13.14
N TYR A 276 -2.32 -20.98 -11.87
CA TYR A 276 -1.22 -21.83 -11.43
C TYR A 276 -1.61 -23.32 -11.37
N ASP A 277 -0.84 -24.17 -12.03
CA ASP A 277 -0.99 -25.63 -11.96
C ASP A 277 -0.20 -26.17 -10.74
N PRO A 278 -0.88 -26.63 -9.67
CA PRO A 278 -0.22 -27.16 -8.48
C PRO A 278 0.53 -28.48 -8.71
N SER A 279 0.42 -29.10 -9.89
CA SER A 279 1.16 -30.31 -10.24
C SER A 279 2.61 -30.06 -10.69
N ASP A 280 2.99 -28.81 -10.95
CA ASP A 280 4.37 -28.48 -11.32
C ASP A 280 5.29 -28.47 -10.10
N SER A 281 5.98 -29.60 -9.89
CA SER A 281 6.98 -29.78 -8.83
C SER A 281 8.23 -28.91 -8.96
N GLN A 282 8.42 -28.21 -10.09
CA GLN A 282 9.56 -27.31 -10.34
C GLN A 282 9.20 -25.82 -10.20
N ALA A 283 7.96 -25.51 -9.87
CA ALA A 283 7.52 -24.13 -9.87
C ALA A 283 8.00 -23.36 -8.63
N ASP A 284 8.43 -22.12 -8.86
CA ASP A 284 9.04 -21.24 -7.86
C ASP A 284 8.13 -21.03 -6.64
N ASP A 285 8.72 -20.78 -5.46
CA ASP A 285 7.96 -20.36 -4.29
C ASP A 285 7.37 -18.96 -4.53
N LEU A 286 6.08 -18.92 -4.89
CA LEU A 286 5.42 -17.68 -5.33
C LEU A 286 5.40 -16.63 -4.21
N VAL A 287 5.21 -17.05 -2.96
CA VAL A 287 5.14 -16.13 -1.82
C VAL A 287 6.52 -15.54 -1.57
N GLU A 288 7.56 -16.35 -1.58
CA GLU A 288 8.94 -15.88 -1.44
C GLU A 288 9.31 -14.89 -2.55
N VAL A 289 9.07 -15.26 -3.81
CA VAL A 289 9.36 -14.41 -4.99
C VAL A 289 8.63 -13.08 -4.90
N LEU A 290 7.35 -13.11 -4.54
CA LEU A 290 6.52 -11.92 -4.40
C LEU A 290 7.02 -11.00 -3.29
N VAL A 291 7.32 -11.54 -2.10
CA VAL A 291 7.81 -10.73 -0.97
C VAL A 291 9.18 -10.12 -1.29
N GLN A 292 10.07 -10.86 -1.96
CA GLN A 292 11.34 -10.31 -2.43
C GLN A 292 11.15 -9.17 -3.46
N ALA A 293 10.17 -9.32 -4.37
CA ALA A 293 9.82 -8.28 -5.34
C ALA A 293 9.23 -7.04 -4.66
N LEU A 294 8.34 -7.21 -3.67
CA LEU A 294 7.81 -6.13 -2.85
C LEU A 294 8.93 -5.39 -2.10
N ARG A 295 9.82 -6.12 -1.43
CA ARG A 295 10.98 -5.54 -0.73
C ARG A 295 11.99 -4.87 -1.67
N ALA A 296 11.94 -5.20 -2.96
CA ALA A 296 12.71 -4.48 -3.96
C ALA A 296 12.04 -3.14 -4.36
N ARG A 297 10.75 -2.95 -4.13
CA ARG A 297 10.03 -1.70 -4.45
C ARG A 297 9.89 -0.77 -3.26
N ARG A 298 9.71 -1.31 -2.06
CA ARG A 298 9.65 -0.58 -0.79
C ARG A 298 10.25 -1.45 0.31
N MET A 299 11.10 -0.91 1.16
CA MET A 299 11.75 -1.70 2.21
C MET A 299 10.73 -2.28 3.21
N MET A 300 11.12 -3.38 3.85
CA MET A 300 10.42 -4.04 4.95
C MET A 300 8.99 -4.49 4.66
N MET A 301 8.58 -4.57 3.39
CA MET A 301 7.28 -5.10 3.00
C MET A 301 7.10 -6.51 3.55
N VAL A 302 5.98 -6.76 4.23
CA VAL A 302 5.76 -7.94 5.09
C VAL A 302 6.83 -7.98 6.18
N GLN A 303 6.58 -7.31 7.30
CA GLN A 303 7.64 -6.89 8.22
C GLN A 303 8.00 -7.93 9.27
N SER A 304 7.04 -8.77 9.68
CA SER A 304 7.24 -9.78 10.72
C SER A 304 7.20 -11.21 10.18
N PRO A 305 7.84 -12.17 10.87
CA PRO A 305 7.75 -13.58 10.51
C PRO A 305 6.32 -14.12 10.57
N GLU A 306 5.51 -13.66 11.53
CA GLU A 306 4.11 -14.05 11.68
C GLU A 306 3.27 -13.59 10.49
N GLN A 307 3.53 -12.37 9.99
CA GLN A 307 2.91 -11.87 8.77
C GLN A 307 3.33 -12.69 7.55
N PHE A 308 4.61 -13.07 7.45
CA PHE A 308 5.09 -13.90 6.35
C PHE A 308 4.44 -15.28 6.35
N VAL A 309 4.43 -15.98 7.50
CA VAL A 309 3.73 -17.26 7.66
C VAL A 309 2.25 -17.13 7.34
N PHE A 310 1.60 -16.05 7.79
CA PHE A 310 0.19 -15.80 7.50
C PHE A 310 -0.09 -15.69 6.00
N VAL A 311 0.83 -15.16 5.18
CA VAL A 311 0.65 -15.13 3.73
C VAL A 311 0.58 -16.54 3.14
N TYR A 312 1.46 -17.47 3.57
CA TYR A 312 1.41 -18.87 3.14
C TYR A 312 0.13 -19.55 3.59
N GLU A 313 -0.23 -19.42 4.87
CA GLU A 313 -1.43 -20.03 5.43
C GLU A 313 -2.71 -19.55 4.71
N SER A 314 -2.80 -18.25 4.45
CA SER A 314 -3.94 -17.63 3.77
C SER A 314 -4.05 -18.11 2.33
N LEU A 315 -2.94 -18.18 1.60
CA LEU A 315 -2.93 -18.70 0.23
C LEU A 315 -3.34 -20.17 0.18
N ALA A 316 -2.81 -21.00 1.09
CA ALA A 316 -3.17 -22.41 1.18
C ALA A 316 -4.67 -22.58 1.44
N LYS A 317 -5.24 -21.84 2.40
CA LYS A 317 -6.67 -21.87 2.70
C LYS A 317 -7.51 -21.39 1.53
N PHE A 318 -7.12 -20.30 0.87
CA PHE A 318 -7.80 -19.79 -0.32
C PHE A 318 -7.89 -20.84 -1.43
N LEU A 319 -6.78 -21.50 -1.78
CA LEU A 319 -6.73 -22.53 -2.82
C LEU A 319 -7.57 -23.78 -2.50
N LEU A 320 -7.68 -24.13 -1.21
CA LEU A 320 -8.52 -25.22 -0.73
C LEU A 320 -10.01 -24.85 -0.67
N SER A 321 -10.34 -23.56 -0.52
CA SER A 321 -11.72 -23.06 -0.42
C SER A 321 -12.41 -22.83 -1.75
N GLY A 322 -11.66 -22.57 -2.82
CA GLY A 322 -12.19 -22.42 -4.17
C GLY A 322 -12.66 -23.74 -4.75
#